data_AF-A0A223AZ14-F1
#
_entry.id   AF-A0A223AZ14-F1
#
_cell.length_a   1.000
_cell.length_b   1.000
_cell.length_c   1.000
_cell.angle_alpha   90.00
_cell.angle_beta   90.00
_cell.angle_gamma   90.00
#
_symmetry.space_group_name_H-M   'P 1'
#
loop_
_entity.id
_entity.type
_entity.pdbx_description
1 polymer ?
#
loop_
_entity_poly.entity_id
_entity_poly.type
_entity_poly.pdbx_seq_one_letter_code
_entity_poly.pdbx_strand_id
1 'polypeptide(L)'
;MNKEILDLVEKIFTFLKVEDYNKLKNILNIIEKDYPNYYKFFENFKDKSLSEKVSDVLSDVLDSLTLGGSPLALLGKKAEKEEKEKELISQKGLLKNEIREILKNYSEPSGEKSFLEFLLEKI
;
A
#
# COMPACT_ATOMS: atom_id res chain seq x y z
N MET A 1 17.78 2.00 2.05
CA MET A 1 16.45 2.61 1.98
C MET A 1 16.19 3.25 3.33
N ASN A 2 15.75 4.50 3.34
CA ASN A 2 15.31 5.19 4.56
C ASN A 2 14.19 4.38 5.25
N LYS A 3 14.18 4.36 6.60
CA LYS A 3 13.17 3.64 7.40
C LYS A 3 11.75 4.15 7.12
N GLU A 4 11.56 5.47 7.05
CA GLU A 4 10.24 6.07 6.77
C GLU A 4 9.69 5.62 5.41
N ILE A 5 10.58 5.50 4.41
CA ILE A 5 10.23 4.99 3.09
C ILE A 5 9.89 3.50 3.13
N LEU A 6 10.68 2.71 3.85
CA LEU A 6 10.40 1.29 4.04
C LEU A 6 9.01 1.08 4.64
N ASP A 7 8.71 1.77 5.74
CA ASP A 7 7.44 1.66 6.46
C ASP A 7 6.26 2.08 5.54
N LEU A 8 6.41 3.14 4.74
CA LEU A 8 5.40 3.57 3.77
C LEU A 8 5.17 2.53 2.67
N VAL A 9 6.24 1.97 2.11
CA VAL A 9 6.14 0.99 1.01
C VAL A 9 5.52 -0.31 1.51
N GLU A 10 5.86 -0.74 2.73
CA GLU A 10 5.20 -1.87 3.39
C GLU A 10 3.69 -1.63 3.56
N LYS A 11 3.28 -0.43 4.02
CA LYS A 11 1.85 -0.07 4.11
C LYS A 11 1.15 -0.15 2.75
N ILE A 12 1.78 0.38 1.69
CA ILE A 12 1.24 0.33 0.33
C ILE A 12 1.08 -1.12 -0.15
N PHE A 13 2.11 -1.95 0.03
CA PHE A 13 2.08 -3.33 -0.44
C PHE A 13 1.09 -4.17 0.35
N THR A 14 0.96 -3.88 1.64
CA THR A 14 -0.06 -4.45 2.52
C THR A 14 -1.47 -4.11 2.03
N PHE A 15 -1.74 -2.83 1.75
CA PHE A 15 -3.00 -2.37 1.15
C PHE A 15 -3.29 -3.10 -0.17
N LEU A 16 -2.33 -3.10 -1.11
CA LEU A 16 -2.51 -3.78 -2.39
C LEU A 16 -2.64 -5.30 -2.26
N LYS A 17 -2.05 -5.92 -1.24
CA LYS A 17 -2.18 -7.38 -1.02
C LYS A 17 -3.62 -7.77 -0.69
N VAL A 18 -4.33 -6.92 0.06
CA VAL A 18 -5.74 -7.11 0.40
C VAL A 18 -6.62 -6.73 -0.80
N GLU A 19 -6.37 -5.57 -1.39
CA GLU A 19 -7.25 -4.97 -2.39
C GLU A 19 -7.07 -5.53 -3.81
N ASP A 20 -5.83 -5.58 -4.29
CA ASP A 20 -5.51 -5.97 -5.66
C ASP A 20 -4.14 -6.65 -5.72
N TYR A 21 -4.11 -7.91 -5.29
CA TYR A 21 -2.89 -8.69 -5.25
C TYR A 21 -2.26 -8.89 -6.65
N ASN A 22 -3.07 -8.87 -7.73
CA ASN A 22 -2.54 -8.93 -9.09
C ASN A 22 -1.73 -7.68 -9.42
N LYS A 23 -2.23 -6.51 -9.03
CA LYS A 23 -1.51 -5.25 -9.14
C LYS A 23 -0.24 -5.22 -8.30
N LEU A 24 -0.29 -5.71 -7.05
CA LEU A 24 0.90 -5.88 -6.22
C LEU A 24 1.95 -6.76 -6.93
N LYS A 25 1.54 -7.91 -7.44
CA LYS A 25 2.43 -8.84 -8.16
C LYS A 25 3.08 -8.18 -9.38
N ASN A 26 2.32 -7.42 -10.15
CA ASN A 26 2.85 -6.68 -11.31
C ASN A 26 3.88 -5.63 -10.88
N ILE A 27 3.61 -4.90 -9.80
CA ILE A 27 4.56 -3.93 -9.22
C ILE A 27 5.83 -4.64 -8.75
N LEU A 28 5.72 -5.73 -7.99
CA LEU A 28 6.86 -6.49 -7.50
C LEU A 28 7.74 -7.04 -8.63
N ASN A 29 7.15 -7.51 -9.73
CA ASN A 29 7.90 -7.97 -10.91
C ASN A 29 8.69 -6.84 -11.58
N ILE A 30 8.13 -5.62 -11.64
CA ILE A 30 8.84 -4.45 -12.17
C ILE A 30 9.98 -4.05 -11.22
N ILE A 31 9.73 -4.03 -9.91
CA ILE A 31 10.73 -3.68 -8.91
C ILE A 31 11.89 -4.69 -8.90
N GLU A 32 11.61 -5.98 -9.02
CA GLU A 32 12.64 -7.02 -9.11
C GLU A 32 13.61 -6.77 -10.27
N LYS A 33 13.10 -6.30 -11.41
CA LYS A 33 13.87 -6.04 -12.61
C LYS A 33 14.58 -4.68 -12.59
N ASP A 34 13.84 -3.62 -12.31
CA ASP A 34 14.28 -2.24 -12.51
C ASP A 34 14.87 -1.63 -11.22
N TYR A 35 14.56 -2.22 -10.05
CA TYR A 35 14.96 -1.76 -8.73
C TYR A 35 15.42 -2.91 -7.80
N PRO A 36 16.35 -3.80 -8.23
CA PRO A 36 16.69 -5.03 -7.51
C PRO A 36 17.22 -4.77 -6.08
N ASN A 37 17.88 -3.63 -5.86
CA ASN A 37 18.37 -3.23 -4.53
C ASN A 37 17.25 -2.92 -3.53
N TYR A 38 16.06 -2.54 -3.99
CA TYR A 38 14.88 -2.33 -3.15
C TYR A 38 14.02 -3.59 -3.07
N TYR A 39 13.96 -4.38 -4.14
CA TYR A 39 13.20 -5.63 -4.18
C TYR A 39 13.50 -6.58 -3.01
N LYS A 40 14.76 -6.68 -2.59
CA LYS A 40 15.18 -7.53 -1.47
C LYS A 40 14.44 -7.26 -0.15
N PHE A 41 13.91 -6.06 0.06
CA PHE A 41 13.12 -5.74 1.26
C PHE A 41 11.69 -6.28 1.18
N PHE A 42 11.20 -6.57 -0.02
CA PHE A 42 9.79 -6.84 -0.30
C PHE A 42 9.53 -8.19 -0.95
N GLU A 43 10.54 -9.05 -1.08
CA GLU A 43 10.39 -10.38 -1.70
C GLU A 43 9.29 -11.22 -1.02
N ASN A 44 9.13 -11.07 0.30
CA ASN A 44 8.10 -11.74 1.09
C ASN A 44 6.67 -11.39 0.64
N PHE A 45 6.45 -10.24 -0.01
CA PHE A 45 5.14 -9.87 -0.52
C PHE A 45 4.71 -10.70 -1.75
N LYS A 46 5.63 -11.42 -2.41
CA LYS A 46 5.26 -12.37 -3.49
C LYS A 46 4.52 -13.60 -2.96
N ASP A 47 4.71 -13.99 -1.71
CA ASP A 47 4.03 -15.15 -1.15
C ASP A 47 2.58 -14.80 -0.77
N LYS A 48 1.64 -15.53 -1.36
CA LYS A 48 0.20 -15.37 -1.14
C LYS A 48 -0.23 -15.93 0.23
N SER A 49 0.48 -16.94 0.75
CA SER A 49 0.16 -17.64 2.01
C SER A 49 0.42 -16.81 3.27
N LEU A 50 1.26 -15.77 3.16
CA LEU A 50 1.45 -14.79 4.22
C LEU A 50 0.17 -14.02 4.59
N SER A 51 -0.95 -14.14 3.84
CA SER A 51 -2.21 -13.52 4.23
C SER A 51 -2.76 -14.02 5.57
N GLU A 52 -2.47 -15.26 5.98
CA GLU A 52 -3.02 -15.83 7.23
C GLU A 52 -2.33 -15.30 8.49
N LYS A 53 -1.02 -15.05 8.48
CA LYS A 53 -0.29 -14.42 9.60
C LYS A 53 -0.33 -12.90 9.57
N VAL A 54 -0.46 -12.33 8.37
CA VAL A 54 -0.55 -10.88 8.21
C VAL A 54 -1.96 -10.42 8.59
N SER A 55 -2.98 -11.29 8.69
CA SER A 55 -4.34 -10.94 9.16
C SER A 55 -4.38 -10.12 10.46
N ASP A 56 -3.55 -10.41 11.45
CA ASP A 56 -3.53 -9.66 12.72
C ASP A 56 -2.89 -8.27 12.54
N VAL A 57 -1.81 -8.17 11.77
CA VAL A 57 -1.14 -6.90 11.42
C VAL A 57 -1.98 -6.09 10.41
N LEU A 58 -2.70 -6.79 9.54
CA LEU A 58 -3.64 -6.26 8.57
C LEU A 58 -4.86 -5.73 9.27
N SER A 59 -5.34 -6.37 10.35
CA SER A 59 -6.40 -5.80 11.17
C SER A 59 -5.90 -4.47 11.73
N ASP A 60 -4.75 -4.40 12.40
CA ASP A 60 -4.26 -3.14 12.94
C ASP A 60 -4.02 -2.05 11.88
N VAL A 61 -3.50 -2.41 10.69
CA VAL A 61 -3.28 -1.46 9.59
C VAL A 61 -4.60 -1.07 8.92
N LEU A 62 -5.50 -2.01 8.66
CA LEU A 62 -6.83 -1.75 8.10
C LEU A 62 -7.67 -0.95 9.10
N ASP A 63 -7.61 -1.28 10.39
CA ASP A 63 -8.24 -0.59 11.52
C ASP A 63 -7.66 0.83 11.68
N SER A 64 -6.36 1.03 11.41
CA SER A 64 -5.74 2.37 11.38
C SER A 64 -6.13 3.19 10.14
N LEU A 65 -6.45 2.51 9.04
CA LEU A 65 -6.92 3.12 7.78
C LEU A 65 -8.44 3.35 7.81
N THR A 66 -9.18 2.58 8.60
CA THR A 66 -10.61 2.74 8.86
C THR A 66 -10.77 3.72 10.01
N LEU A 67 -11.01 4.98 9.68
CA LEU A 67 -11.14 6.08 10.63
C LEU A 67 -12.39 5.87 11.52
N GLY A 68 -12.24 5.17 12.64
CA GLY A 68 -13.19 5.19 13.76
C GLY A 68 -14.48 4.39 13.58
N GLY A 69 -14.43 3.14 14.03
CA GLY A 69 -15.52 2.27 14.47
C GLY A 69 -16.99 2.68 14.23
N SER A 70 -17.68 1.92 13.39
CA SER A 70 -19.02 1.43 13.72
C SER A 70 -19.34 0.18 12.89
N PRO A 71 -20.08 -0.80 13.42
CA PRO A 71 -20.42 -2.00 12.67
C PRO A 71 -21.25 -1.61 11.46
N LEU A 72 -20.76 -1.97 10.26
CA LEU A 72 -21.46 -1.98 8.97
C LEU A 72 -22.75 -2.85 8.97
N ALA A 73 -23.35 -3.10 10.13
CA ALA A 73 -24.43 -4.06 10.36
C ALA A 73 -25.83 -3.55 10.01
N LEU A 74 -25.99 -2.31 9.51
CA LEU A 74 -27.32 -1.69 9.34
C LEU A 74 -27.67 -1.22 7.92
N LEU A 75 -26.79 -1.34 6.93
CA LEU A 75 -27.05 -0.89 5.56
C LEU A 75 -27.01 -2.08 4.59
N GLY A 76 -28.08 -2.25 3.79
CA GLY A 76 -28.20 -3.37 2.86
C GLY A 76 -27.03 -3.47 1.87
N LYS A 77 -26.78 -4.67 1.32
CA LYS A 77 -25.60 -5.06 0.51
C LYS A 77 -25.13 -4.05 -0.57
N LYS A 78 -26.01 -3.18 -1.07
CA LYS A 78 -25.69 -2.14 -2.06
C LYS A 78 -25.01 -0.93 -1.44
N ALA A 79 -25.46 -0.48 -0.26
CA ALA A 79 -24.89 0.66 0.45
C ALA A 79 -23.53 0.31 1.08
N GLU A 80 -23.38 -0.91 1.62
CA GLU A 80 -22.11 -1.42 2.14
C GLU A 80 -21.01 -1.45 1.06
N LYS A 81 -21.36 -1.83 -0.19
CA LYS A 81 -20.40 -1.88 -1.30
C LYS A 81 -19.94 -0.47 -1.71
N GLU A 82 -20.85 0.50 -1.72
CA GLU A 82 -20.55 1.88 -2.12
C GLU A 82 -19.72 2.62 -1.06
N GLU A 83 -19.96 2.34 0.22
CA GLU A 83 -19.18 2.87 1.33
C GLU A 83 -17.75 2.31 1.33
N LYS A 84 -17.60 1.00 1.15
CA LYS A 84 -16.30 0.34 0.97
C LYS A 84 -15.53 0.94 -0.20
N GLU A 85 -16.17 1.15 -1.35
CA GLU A 85 -15.50 1.75 -2.52
C GLU A 85 -15.00 3.18 -2.25
N LYS A 86 -15.79 4.00 -1.54
CA LYS A 86 -15.39 5.36 -1.14
C LYS A 86 -14.22 5.35 -0.16
N GLU A 87 -14.24 4.43 0.80
CA GLU A 87 -13.16 4.26 1.76
C GLU A 87 -11.85 3.85 1.08
N LEU A 88 -11.90 2.91 0.14
CA LEU A 88 -10.74 2.48 -0.63
C LEU A 88 -10.12 3.59 -1.48
N ILE A 89 -10.97 4.41 -2.13
CA ILE A 89 -10.52 5.59 -2.86
C ILE A 89 -9.84 6.58 -1.90
N SER A 90 -10.39 6.79 -0.71
CA SER A 90 -9.83 7.66 0.32
C SER A 90 -8.46 7.17 0.80
N GLN A 91 -8.35 5.89 1.20
CA GLN A 91 -7.10 5.28 1.66
C GLN A 91 -6.01 5.34 0.59
N LYS A 92 -6.36 5.02 -0.66
CA LYS A 92 -5.46 5.17 -1.80
C LYS A 92 -4.99 6.61 -1.99
N GLY A 93 -5.89 7.59 -1.80
CA GLY A 93 -5.55 9.02 -1.82
C GLY A 93 -4.55 9.41 -0.73
N LEU A 94 -4.74 8.90 0.49
CA LEU A 94 -3.83 9.12 1.62
C LEU A 94 -2.43 8.58 1.35
N LEU A 95 -2.33 7.32 0.90
CA LEU A 95 -1.03 6.70 0.55
C LEU A 95 -0.29 7.49 -0.54
N LYS A 96 -1.00 7.98 -1.55
CA LYS A 96 -0.39 8.85 -2.59
C LYS A 96 0.10 10.18 -2.02
N ASN A 97 -0.64 10.76 -1.08
CA ASN A 97 -0.24 12.01 -0.45
C ASN A 97 0.98 11.82 0.45
N GLU A 98 1.06 10.73 1.21
CA GLU A 98 2.25 10.39 1.99
C GLU A 98 3.49 10.27 1.10
N ILE A 99 3.40 9.60 -0.07
CA ILE A 99 4.50 9.58 -1.04
C ILE A 99 4.88 10.99 -1.50
N ARG A 100 3.89 11.84 -1.82
CA ARG A 100 4.14 13.21 -2.27
C ARG A 100 4.82 14.06 -1.20
N GLU A 101 4.42 13.94 0.06
CA GLU A 101 5.04 14.66 1.17
C GLU A 101 6.51 14.26 1.33
N ILE A 102 6.83 12.96 1.27
CA ILE A 102 8.22 12.50 1.30
C ILE A 102 9.01 13.03 0.09
N LEU A 103 8.41 12.99 -1.11
CA LEU A 103 9.07 13.47 -2.33
C LEU A 103 9.43 14.97 -2.28
N LYS A 104 8.71 15.80 -1.52
CA LYS A 104 9.08 17.22 -1.32
C LYS A 104 10.45 17.39 -0.66
N ASN A 105 10.89 16.41 0.11
CA ASN A 105 12.19 16.43 0.79
C ASN A 105 13.35 16.05 -0.14
N TYR A 106 13.08 15.57 -1.36
CA TYR A 106 14.10 15.22 -2.34
C TYR A 106 14.36 16.35 -3.34
N SER A 107 15.35 17.20 -3.04
CA SER A 107 15.83 18.26 -3.92
C SER A 107 16.59 17.73 -5.14
N GLU A 108 17.33 16.63 -4.99
CA GLU A 108 18.16 16.03 -6.04
C GLU A 108 17.61 14.67 -6.52
N PRO A 109 17.88 14.25 -7.77
CA PRO A 109 17.59 12.90 -8.22
C PRO A 109 18.30 11.86 -7.37
N SER A 110 17.56 10.85 -6.90
CA SER A 110 18.12 9.72 -6.17
C SER A 110 17.38 8.44 -6.57
N GLY A 111 18.01 7.29 -6.31
CA GLY A 111 17.34 6.01 -6.54
C GLY A 111 16.05 5.88 -5.72
N GLU A 112 16.01 6.44 -4.51
CA GLU A 112 14.82 6.43 -3.65
C GLU A 112 13.73 7.35 -4.22
N LYS A 113 14.10 8.53 -4.72
CA LYS A 113 13.17 9.45 -5.39
C LYS A 113 12.53 8.78 -6.60
N SER A 114 13.33 8.20 -7.49
CA SER A 114 12.82 7.51 -8.69
C SER A 114 11.92 6.32 -8.33
N PHE A 115 12.28 5.57 -7.28
CA PHE A 115 11.46 4.46 -6.80
C PHE A 115 10.11 4.93 -6.25
N LEU A 116 10.08 6.01 -5.48
CA LEU A 116 8.85 6.60 -4.95
C LEU A 116 7.97 7.21 -6.06
N GLU A 117 8.57 7.87 -7.05
CA GLU A 117 7.86 8.37 -8.24
C GLU A 117 7.20 7.22 -9.03
N PHE A 118 7.95 6.12 -9.24
CA PHE A 118 7.41 4.90 -9.83
C PHE A 118 6.21 4.35 -9.04
N LEU A 119 6.31 4.24 -7.71
CA LEU A 119 5.21 3.76 -6.89
C LEU A 119 3.99 4.67 -6.96
N LEU A 120 4.19 5.99 -6.95
CA LEU A 120 3.12 6.97 -7.05
C LEU A 120 2.33 6.84 -8.37
N GLU A 121 3.02 6.51 -9.47
CA GLU A 121 2.39 6.24 -10.77
C GLU A 121 1.61 4.93 -10.79
N LYS A 122 2.12 3.89 -10.11
CA LYS A 122 1.52 2.56 -10.16
C LYS A 122 0.33 2.39 -9.23
N ILE A 123 0.30 3.08 -8.09
CA ILE A 123 -0.80 2.99 -7.12
C ILE A 123 -2.02 3.70 -7.71
#